data_AF-A0A1G5QB87-F1
#
_entry.id   AF-A0A1G5QB87-F1
#
_cell.length_a   1.000
_cell.length_b   1.000
_cell.length_c   1.000
_cell.angle_alpha   90.00
_cell.angle_beta   90.00
_cell.angle_gamma   90.00
#
_symmetry.space_group_name_H-M   'P 1'
#
loop_
_entity.id
_entity.type
_entity.pdbx_description
1 polymer ?
#
loop_
_entity_poly.entity_id
_entity_poly.type
_entity_poly.pdbx_seq_one_letter_code
_entity_poly.pdbx_strand_id
1 'polypeptide(L)'
;MQDAVIRNFEIIGEASNNIGKHYHNFAVANPELPLSFAYQMRNALAHGYFKVDFEIVWKTIHSDLPRLYQQILEVMPKDLHEISFD
;
A
#
# COMPACT_ATOMS: atom_id res chain seq x y z
N MET A 1 5.33 -17.96 -6.39
CA MET A 1 5.02 -17.24 -5.12
C MET A 1 5.53 -15.80 -5.14
N GLN A 2 6.79 -15.54 -5.52
CA GLN A 2 7.33 -14.17 -5.61
C GLN A 2 6.49 -13.26 -6.53
N ASP A 3 6.05 -13.75 -7.69
CA ASP A 3 5.22 -12.99 -8.62
C ASP A 3 3.87 -12.54 -8.01
N ALA A 4 3.25 -13.36 -7.17
CA ALA A 4 2.00 -13.02 -6.51
C ALA A 4 2.19 -11.92 -5.45
N VAL A 5 3.30 -11.97 -4.70
CA VAL A 5 3.66 -10.93 -3.73
C VAL A 5 3.92 -9.60 -4.43
N ILE A 6 4.70 -9.62 -5.50
CA ILE A 6 5.01 -8.42 -6.30
C ILE A 6 3.74 -7.83 -6.88
N ARG A 7 2.87 -8.68 -7.44
CA ARG A 7 1.58 -8.25 -7.99
C ARG A 7 0.72 -7.54 -6.94
N ASN A 8 0.70 -8.04 -5.70
CA ASN A 8 -0.03 -7.38 -4.62
C ASN A 8 0.55 -6.00 -4.29
N PHE A 9 1.87 -5.86 -4.24
CA PHE A 9 2.51 -4.55 -4.09
C PHE A 9 2.23 -3.61 -5.26
N GLU A 10 2.17 -4.11 -6.48
CA GLU A 10 1.78 -3.32 -7.65
C GLU A 10 0.36 -2.76 -7.51
N ILE A 11 -0.59 -3.60 -7.09
CA ILE A 11 -1.99 -3.22 -6.89
C ILE A 11 -2.10 -2.15 -5.80
N ILE A 12 -1.46 -2.38 -4.63
CA ILE A 12 -1.47 -1.43 -3.50
C ILE A 12 -0.85 -0.09 -3.91
N GLY A 13 0.27 -0.12 -4.62
CA GLY A 13 0.96 1.09 -5.07
C GLY A 13 0.17 1.87 -6.12
N GLU A 14 -0.48 1.19 -7.06
CA GLU A 14 -1.32 1.86 -8.06
C GLU A 14 -2.60 2.43 -7.43
N ALA A 15 -3.24 1.71 -6.52
CA ALA A 15 -4.38 2.24 -5.75
C ALA A 15 -3.98 3.51 -4.98
N SER A 16 -2.81 3.47 -4.33
CA SER A 16 -2.27 4.62 -3.58
C SER A 16 -2.01 5.84 -4.48
N ASN A 17 -1.45 5.62 -5.67
CA ASN A 17 -1.25 6.66 -6.69
C ASN A 17 -2.58 7.27 -7.14
N ASN A 18 -3.58 6.44 -7.38
CA ASN A 18 -4.91 6.87 -7.82
C ASN A 18 -5.61 7.71 -6.74
N ILE A 19 -5.46 7.37 -5.45
CA ILE A 19 -5.95 8.21 -4.36
C ILE A 19 -5.32 9.60 -4.42
N GLY A 20 -3.98 9.67 -4.53
CA GLY A 20 -3.28 10.97 -4.63
C GLY A 20 -3.70 11.81 -5.84
N LYS A 21 -3.98 11.17 -6.98
CA LYS A 21 -4.36 11.84 -8.24
C LYS A 21 -5.81 12.30 -8.27
N HIS A 22 -6.73 11.46 -7.82
CA HIS A 22 -8.17 11.68 -8.01
C HIS A 22 -8.85 12.19 -6.75
N TYR A 23 -8.26 11.98 -5.58
CA TYR A 23 -8.80 12.35 -4.27
C TYR A 23 -7.80 13.19 -3.48
N HIS A 24 -7.23 14.22 -4.12
CA HIS A 24 -6.17 15.06 -3.54
C HIS A 24 -6.50 15.62 -2.16
N ASN A 25 -7.72 16.15 -1.97
CA ASN A 25 -8.15 16.70 -0.68
C ASN A 25 -8.15 15.64 0.44
N PHE A 26 -8.54 14.41 0.12
CA PHE A 26 -8.48 13.29 1.06
C PHE A 26 -7.04 12.94 1.40
N ALA A 27 -6.15 12.86 0.41
CA ALA A 27 -4.74 12.56 0.63
C ALA A 27 -4.04 13.63 1.49
N VAL A 28 -4.38 14.92 1.30
CA VAL A 28 -3.85 16.02 2.12
C VAL A 28 -4.40 15.99 3.55
N ALA A 29 -5.67 15.59 3.72
CA ALA A 29 -6.30 15.48 5.03
C ALA A 29 -5.80 14.28 5.86
N ASN A 30 -5.24 13.26 5.21
CA ASN A 30 -4.78 12.01 5.83
C ASN A 30 -3.28 11.75 5.53
N PRO A 31 -2.36 12.66 5.95
CA PRO A 31 -0.93 12.57 5.63
C PRO A 31 -0.22 11.39 6.29
N GLU A 32 -0.82 10.75 7.29
CA GLU A 32 -0.34 9.53 7.92
C GLU A 32 -0.40 8.32 6.99
N LEU A 33 -1.25 8.34 5.96
CA LEU A 33 -1.29 7.30 4.94
C LEU A 33 -0.04 7.37 4.05
N PRO A 34 0.80 6.32 3.99
CA PRO A 34 2.04 6.31 3.22
C PRO A 34 1.82 6.11 1.69
N LEU A 35 0.87 6.83 1.09
CA LEU A 35 0.45 6.63 -0.31
C LEU A 35 1.60 6.79 -1.31
N SER A 36 2.41 7.84 -1.14
CA SER A 36 3.58 8.09 -2.01
C SER A 36 4.62 6.99 -1.87
N PHE A 37 4.86 6.50 -0.65
CA PHE A 37 5.81 5.43 -0.39
C PHE A 37 5.34 4.11 -1.02
N ALA A 38 4.06 3.76 -0.88
CA ALA A 38 3.48 2.59 -1.53
C ALA A 38 3.62 2.63 -3.05
N TYR A 39 3.38 3.78 -3.68
CA TYR A 39 3.59 3.95 -5.12
C TYR A 39 5.07 3.80 -5.52
N GLN A 40 6.00 4.36 -4.74
CA GLN A 40 7.43 4.21 -4.98
C GLN A 40 7.90 2.76 -4.86
N MET A 41 7.38 2.01 -3.88
CA MET A 41 7.66 0.59 -3.73
C MET A 41 7.22 -0.19 -4.97
N ARG A 42 6.02 0.09 -5.50
CA ARG A 42 5.55 -0.47 -6.77
C ARG A 42 6.51 -0.18 -7.93
N ASN A 43 7.00 1.05 -8.07
CA ASN A 43 7.94 1.40 -9.14
C ASN A 43 9.28 0.66 -8.98
N ALA A 44 9.79 0.53 -7.75
CA ALA A 44 11.02 -0.20 -7.48
C ALA A 44 10.90 -1.69 -7.83
N LEU A 45 9.78 -2.33 -7.48
CA LEU A 45 9.54 -3.74 -7.78
C LEU A 45 9.32 -3.98 -9.28
N ALA A 46 8.57 -3.11 -9.96
CA ALA A 46 8.26 -3.27 -11.38
C ALA A 46 9.48 -3.06 -12.30
N HIS A 47 10.39 -2.13 -11.95
CA HIS A 47 11.56 -1.80 -12.78
C HIS A 47 12.86 -2.46 -12.31
N GLY A 48 12.91 -2.96 -11.07
CA GLY A 48 14.13 -3.38 -10.42
C GLY A 48 14.16 -4.82 -9.94
N TYR A 49 13.18 -5.68 -10.29
CA TYR A 49 12.99 -7.01 -9.70
C TYR A 49 14.26 -7.85 -9.52
N PHE A 50 15.21 -7.80 -10.45
CA PHE A 50 16.50 -8.52 -10.36
C PHE A 50 17.50 -7.96 -9.33
N LYS A 51 17.27 -6.77 -8.78
CA LYS A 51 18.07 -6.07 -7.76
C LYS A 51 17.25 -5.74 -6.51
N VAL A 52 16.04 -6.29 -6.38
CA VAL A 52 15.19 -6.07 -5.21
C VAL A 52 15.83 -6.77 -4.01
N ASP A 53 16.01 -6.00 -2.95
CA ASP A 53 16.34 -6.53 -1.64
C ASP A 53 15.08 -7.18 -1.04
N PHE A 54 15.06 -8.52 -1.03
CA PHE A 54 13.94 -9.29 -0.48
C PHE A 54 13.80 -9.14 1.04
N GLU A 55 14.84 -8.72 1.76
CA GLU A 55 14.74 -8.42 3.18
C GLU A 55 13.84 -7.20 3.41
N ILE A 56 13.95 -6.18 2.55
CA ILE A 56 13.06 -5.02 2.56
C ILE A 56 11.63 -5.45 2.27
N VAL A 57 11.42 -6.28 1.23
CA VAL A 57 10.08 -6.80 0.90
C VAL A 57 9.47 -7.56 2.08
N TRP A 58 10.25 -8.44 2.71
CA TRP A 58 9.81 -9.23 3.85
C TRP A 58 9.46 -8.35 5.06
N LYS A 59 10.28 -7.35 5.35
CA LYS A 59 10.02 -6.35 6.40
C LYS A 59 8.74 -5.57 6.12
N THR A 60 8.54 -5.13 4.88
CA THR A 60 7.33 -4.40 4.50
C THR A 60 6.08 -5.26 4.68
N ILE A 61 6.13 -6.56 4.37
CA ILE A 61 5.01 -7.49 4.62
C ILE A 61 4.68 -7.61 6.11
N HIS A 62 5.69 -7.72 6.98
CA HIS A 62 5.46 -8.02 8.40
C HIS A 62 5.24 -6.79 9.27
N SER A 63 5.74 -5.63 8.85
CA SER A 63 5.72 -4.41 9.66
C SER A 63 4.86 -3.32 9.04
N ASP A 64 5.11 -2.98 7.77
CA ASP A 64 4.53 -1.80 7.16
C ASP A 64 3.09 -2.06 6.66
N LEU A 65 2.83 -3.23 6.06
CA LEU A 65 1.49 -3.57 5.56
C LEU A 65 0.44 -3.69 6.67
N PRO A 66 0.68 -4.37 7.82
CA PRO A 66 -0.29 -4.41 8.91
C PRO A 66 -0.57 -3.01 9.47
N ARG A 67 0.45 -2.16 9.56
CA ARG A 67 0.29 -0.77 9.98
C ARG A 67 -0.56 0.02 8.98
N LEU A 68 -0.26 -0.06 7.69
CA LEU A 68 -1.05 0.58 6.63
C LEU A 68 -2.52 0.14 6.69
N TYR A 69 -2.76 -1.15 6.90
CA TYR A 69 -4.12 -1.67 7.05
C TYR A 69 -4.86 -1.01 8.23
N GLN A 70 -4.24 -0.89 9.39
CA GLN A 70 -4.83 -0.19 10.53
C GLN A 70 -5.12 1.28 10.22
N GLN A 71 -4.18 1.99 9.59
CA GLN A 71 -4.38 3.40 9.21
C GLN A 71 -5.54 3.56 8.23
N ILE A 72 -5.72 2.61 7.28
CA ILE A 72 -6.87 2.60 6.38
C ILE A 72 -8.17 2.43 7.19
N LEU A 73 -8.22 1.50 8.14
CA LEU A 73 -9.40 1.30 8.98
C LEU A 73 -9.76 2.57 9.77
N GLU A 74 -8.77 3.29 10.29
CA GLU A 74 -8.99 4.53 11.05
C GLU A 74 -9.66 5.64 10.22
N VAL A 75 -9.38 5.71 8.92
CA VAL A 75 -9.94 6.72 8.01
C VAL A 75 -11.17 6.24 7.24
N MET A 76 -11.53 4.96 7.36
CA MET A 76 -12.74 4.42 6.74
C MET A 76 -14.00 4.78 7.55
N PRO A 77 -15.12 5.06 6.87
CA PRO A 77 -16.42 5.15 7.51
C PRO A 77 -16.73 3.90 8.34
N LYS A 78 -17.22 4.08 9.57
CA LYS A 78 -17.41 2.97 10.53
C LYS A 78 -18.46 1.95 10.11
N ASP A 79 -19.37 2.34 9.22
CA ASP A 79 -20.38 1.50 8.57
C ASP A 79 -19.80 0.56 7.51
N LEU A 80 -18.53 0.75 7.10
CA LEU A 80 -17.82 -0.14 6.17
C LEU A 80 -16.85 -1.11 6.86
N HIS A 81 -16.74 -1.08 8.20
CA HIS A 81 -15.87 -2.01 8.95
C HIS A 81 -16.42 -3.45 9.03
N GLU A 82 -17.66 -3.70 8.57
CA GLU A 82 -18.30 -5.02 8.57
C GLU A 82 -17.91 -5.92 7.38
N ILE A 83 -17.06 -5.44 6.45
CA ILE A 83 -16.52 -6.30 5.39
C ILE A 83 -15.39 -7.14 5.99
N SER A 84 -15.76 -8.28 6.61
CA SER A 84 -14.81 -9.29 7.04
C SER A 84 -14.13 -9.90 5.81
N PHE A 85 -12.81 -9.78 5.73
CA PHE A 85 -11.99 -10.57 4.81
C PHE A 85 -11.59 -11.86 5.52
N ASP A 86 -12.55 -12.77 5.68
CA ASP A 86 -12.31 -14.15 6.11
C ASP A 86 -11.64 -14.96 4.98
#